data_AF-A0A1Q3ATP9-F1
#
_entry.id   AF-A0A1Q3ATP9-F1
#
_cell.length_a   1.000
_cell.length_b   1.000
_cell.length_c   1.000
_cell.angle_alpha   90.00
_cell.angle_beta   90.00
_cell.angle_gamma   90.00
#
_symmetry.space_group_name_H-M   'P 1'
#
loop_
_entity.id
_entity.type
_entity.pdbx_description
1 polymer ?
#
loop_
_entity_poly.entity_id
_entity_poly.type
_entity_poly.pdbx_seq_one_letter_code
_entity_poly.pdbx_strand_id
1 'polypeptide(L)'
;IVDIDLAMIYAKPANITYTSSLAEREHHAKRERSNRLCLMAMKMSISKHLLGDLPETNDVREIFAIVGQRYQVSNNVEARFLMSELTGMRYDGLGGVKEHILRMIHLQSKL
;
A
#
# COMPACT_ATOMS: atom_id res chain seq x y z
N ILE A 1 6.01 9.82 23.35
CA ILE A 1 6.00 9.24 21.99
C ILE A 1 4.80 8.31 21.93
N VAL A 2 3.90 8.47 20.95
CA VAL A 2 2.68 7.66 20.88
C VAL A 2 3.06 6.34 20.21
N ASP A 3 2.86 5.22 20.90
CA ASP A 3 3.18 3.89 20.38
C ASP A 3 2.11 3.43 19.37
N ILE A 4 2.04 4.13 18.22
CA ILE A 4 1.02 3.96 17.18
C ILE A 4 1.23 2.68 16.39
N ASP A 5 2.45 2.16 16.33
CA ASP A 5 2.89 1.02 15.54
C ASP A 5 2.88 -0.32 16.30
N LEU A 6 2.49 -0.34 17.58
CA LEU A 6 2.44 -1.58 18.38
C LEU A 6 1.62 -2.70 17.72
N ALA A 7 0.50 -2.35 17.09
CA ALA A 7 -0.35 -3.31 16.39
C ALA A 7 0.35 -3.93 15.17
N MET A 8 1.29 -3.21 14.55
CA MET A 8 2.08 -3.70 13.43
C MET A 8 3.27 -4.54 13.89
N ILE A 9 3.96 -4.14 14.97
CA ILE A 9 5.18 -4.83 15.46
C ILE A 9 4.86 -6.17 16.11
N TYR A 10 3.84 -6.24 16.98
CA TYR A 10 3.60 -7.44 17.80
C TYR A 10 2.55 -8.37 17.19
N ALA A 11 2.74 -9.69 17.20
CA ALA A 11 1.73 -10.70 16.80
C ALA A 11 0.40 -10.51 17.56
N LYS A 12 -0.75 -10.83 16.93
CA LYS A 12 -2.06 -10.64 17.56
C LYS A 12 -2.12 -11.53 18.80
N PRO A 13 -2.25 -10.98 20.02
CA PRO A 13 -2.30 -11.80 21.22
C PRO A 13 -3.56 -12.66 21.21
N ALA A 14 -3.52 -13.76 21.96
CA ALA A 14 -4.73 -14.54 22.22
C ALA A 14 -5.81 -13.64 22.85
N ASN A 15 -7.07 -13.98 22.60
CA ASN A 15 -8.19 -13.24 23.20
C ASN A 15 -8.05 -13.24 24.72
N ILE A 16 -8.27 -12.08 25.33
CA ILE A 16 -8.29 -11.94 26.79
C ILE A 16 -9.33 -12.91 27.36
N THR A 17 -8.95 -13.71 28.35
CA THR A 17 -9.84 -14.60 29.09
C THR A 17 -10.07 -14.05 30.50
N TYR A 18 -11.07 -14.54 31.24
CA TYR A 18 -11.34 -14.09 32.61
C TYR A 18 -10.11 -14.21 33.54
N THR A 19 -9.22 -15.17 33.26
CA THR A 19 -7.97 -15.43 34.00
C THR A 19 -6.81 -14.51 33.62
N SER A 20 -6.95 -13.66 32.58
CA SER A 20 -5.86 -12.80 32.12
C SER A 20 -5.50 -11.74 33.16
N SER A 21 -4.19 -11.52 33.30
CA SER A 21 -3.63 -10.55 34.25
C SER A 21 -3.97 -9.10 33.88
N LEU A 22 -3.85 -8.18 34.84
CA LEU A 22 -4.06 -6.75 34.58
C LEU A 22 -3.13 -6.23 33.49
N ALA A 23 -1.85 -6.62 33.52
CA ALA A 23 -0.85 -6.22 32.53
C ALA A 23 -1.20 -6.73 31.11
N GLU A 24 -1.72 -7.95 30.98
CA GLU A 24 -2.18 -8.49 29.69
C GLU A 24 -3.36 -7.70 29.13
N ARG A 25 -4.31 -7.32 30.00
CA ARG A 25 -5.47 -6.50 29.63
C ARG A 25 -5.06 -5.10 29.18
N GLU A 26 -4.15 -4.46 29.90
CA GLU A 26 -3.61 -3.14 29.55
C GLU A 26 -2.85 -3.18 28.22
N HIS A 27 -2.00 -4.20 28.03
CA HIS A 27 -1.27 -4.39 26.78
C HIS A 27 -2.23 -4.59 25.60
N HIS A 28 -3.27 -5.40 25.76
CA HIS A 28 -4.30 -5.59 24.73
C HIS A 28 -5.03 -4.28 24.40
N ALA A 29 -5.44 -3.50 25.41
CA ALA A 29 -6.13 -2.23 25.20
C ALA A 29 -5.24 -1.21 24.45
N LYS A 30 -3.95 -1.14 24.82
CA LYS A 30 -2.96 -0.29 24.14
C LYS A 30 -2.79 -0.67 22.67
N ARG A 31 -2.76 -1.97 22.39
CA ARG A 31 -2.68 -2.51 21.02
C ARG A 31 -3.94 -2.22 20.21
N GLU A 32 -5.13 -2.43 20.76
CA GLU A 32 -6.41 -2.09 20.10
C GLU A 32 -6.46 -0.61 19.70
N ARG A 33 -6.02 0.27 20.60
CA ARG A 33 -5.90 1.71 20.29
C ARG A 33 -4.92 1.97 19.15
N SER A 34 -3.73 1.37 19.20
CA SER A 34 -2.72 1.48 18.13
C SER A 34 -3.28 0.99 16.79
N ASN A 35 -3.98 -0.14 16.78
CA ASN A 35 -4.58 -0.73 15.59
C ASN A 35 -5.61 0.22 14.95
N ARG A 36 -6.52 0.80 15.75
CA ARG A 36 -7.52 1.78 15.26
C ARG A 36 -6.87 3.03 14.67
N LEU A 37 -5.86 3.58 15.35
CA LEU A 37 -5.15 4.78 14.89
C LEU A 37 -4.41 4.50 13.58
N CYS A 38 -3.73 3.36 13.49
CA CYS A 38 -2.98 2.97 12.31
C CYS A 38 -3.92 2.71 11.11
N LEU A 39 -5.07 2.06 11.33
CA LEU A 39 -6.11 1.90 10.32
C LEU A 39 -6.66 3.24 9.80
N MET A 40 -6.94 4.20 10.69
CA MET A 40 -7.37 5.53 10.26
C MET A 40 -6.30 6.21 9.41
N ALA A 41 -5.03 6.18 9.85
CA ALA A 41 -3.92 6.77 9.10
C ALA A 41 -3.72 6.12 7.72
N MET A 42 -3.84 4.78 7.62
CA MET A 42 -3.81 4.07 6.34
C MET A 42 -4.96 4.49 5.44
N LYS A 43 -6.20 4.51 5.95
CA LYS A 43 -7.37 4.92 5.17
C LYS A 43 -7.30 6.36 4.66
N MET A 44 -6.58 7.24 5.36
CA MET A 44 -6.35 8.63 4.93
C MET A 44 -5.23 8.77 3.89
N SER A 45 -4.25 7.86 3.89
CA SER A 45 -3.07 7.94 3.01
C SER A 45 -3.21 7.14 1.71
N ILE A 46 -4.08 6.11 1.71
CA ILE A 46 -4.33 5.27 0.53
C ILE A 46 -5.29 5.97 -0.43
N SER A 47 -5.09 5.78 -1.73
CA SER A 47 -5.98 6.29 -2.78
C SER A 47 -7.40 5.69 -2.67
N LYS A 48 -8.43 6.50 -2.93
CA LYS A 48 -9.84 6.08 -2.82
C LYS A 48 -10.18 4.83 -3.65
N HIS A 49 -9.55 4.65 -4.82
CA HIS A 49 -9.81 3.48 -5.66
C HIS A 49 -9.25 2.18 -5.08
N LEU A 50 -8.23 2.23 -4.21
CA LEU A 50 -7.71 1.06 -3.51
C LEU A 50 -8.51 0.75 -2.23
N LEU A 51 -9.26 1.73 -1.71
CA LEU A 51 -10.12 1.63 -0.52
C LEU A 51 -11.42 0.85 -0.75
N GLY A 52 -11.99 0.93 -1.95
CA GLY A 52 -13.32 0.37 -2.24
C GLY A 52 -13.43 -1.13 -2.00
N ASP A 53 -12.36 -1.88 -2.29
CA ASP A 53 -12.37 -3.34 -2.20
C ASP A 53 -11.60 -3.87 -0.97
N LEU A 54 -11.23 -3.01 -0.02
CA LEU A 54 -10.53 -3.45 1.19
C LEU A 54 -11.50 -4.25 2.07
N PRO A 55 -11.13 -5.45 2.56
CA PRO A 55 -12.02 -6.22 3.41
C PRO A 55 -12.32 -5.48 4.71
N GLU A 56 -13.49 -5.76 5.27
CA GLU A 56 -13.94 -5.20 6.55
C GLU A 56 -13.26 -5.92 7.72
N THR A 57 -11.92 -5.92 7.72
CA THR A 57 -11.10 -6.55 8.75
C THR A 57 -10.60 -5.49 9.73
N ASN A 58 -10.64 -5.83 11.02
CA ASN A 58 -10.08 -4.99 12.07
C ASN A 58 -8.58 -5.25 12.32
N ASP A 59 -7.87 -6.02 11.49
CA ASP A 59 -6.41 -6.21 11.63
C ASP A 59 -5.64 -5.30 10.67
N VAL A 60 -4.91 -4.34 11.22
CA VAL A 60 -4.11 -3.40 10.43
C VAL A 60 -3.04 -4.07 9.57
N ARG A 61 -2.52 -5.24 9.98
CA ARG A 61 -1.49 -5.94 9.21
C ARG A 61 -2.05 -6.64 7.99
N GLU A 62 -3.25 -7.17 8.10
CA GLU A 62 -3.95 -7.77 6.98
C GLU A 62 -4.24 -6.71 5.92
N ILE A 63 -4.78 -5.57 6.35
CA ILE A 63 -5.00 -4.41 5.48
C ILE A 63 -3.69 -3.95 4.84
N PHE A 64 -2.61 -3.81 5.62
CA PHE A 64 -1.31 -3.40 5.10
C PHE A 64 -0.77 -4.37 4.04
N ALA A 65 -0.89 -5.69 4.28
CA ALA A 65 -0.45 -6.70 3.33
C ALA A 65 -1.26 -6.66 2.02
N ILE A 66 -2.58 -6.52 2.10
CA ILE A 66 -3.46 -6.41 0.92
C ILE A 66 -3.12 -5.17 0.11
N VAL A 67 -2.93 -4.03 0.78
CA VAL A 67 -2.56 -2.77 0.15
C VAL A 67 -1.21 -2.92 -0.55
N GLY A 68 -0.21 -3.50 0.12
CA GLY A 68 1.10 -3.77 -0.47
C GLY A 68 1.01 -4.63 -1.74
N GLN A 69 0.23 -5.71 -1.70
CA GLN A 69 0.01 -6.57 -2.87
C GLN A 69 -0.65 -5.82 -4.03
N ARG A 70 -1.65 -4.97 -3.77
CA ARG A 70 -2.32 -4.17 -4.81
C ARG A 70 -1.37 -3.17 -5.47
N TYR A 71 -0.56 -2.47 -4.67
CA TYR A 71 0.45 -1.57 -5.21
C TYR A 71 1.48 -2.31 -6.06
N GLN A 72 1.91 -3.51 -5.64
CA GLN A 72 2.82 -4.33 -6.43
C GLN A 72 2.20 -4.75 -7.77
N VAL A 73 0.95 -5.21 -7.78
CA VAL A 73 0.24 -5.57 -9.02
C VAL A 73 0.05 -4.35 -9.92
N SER A 74 -0.37 -3.21 -9.37
CA SER A 74 -0.52 -1.96 -10.13
C SER A 74 0.78 -1.52 -10.78
N ASN A 75 1.89 -1.56 -10.03
CA ASN A 75 3.22 -1.21 -10.55
C ASN A 75 3.65 -2.17 -11.67
N ASN A 76 3.42 -3.48 -11.52
CA ASN A 76 3.72 -4.45 -12.57
C ASN A 76 2.90 -4.20 -13.85
N VAL A 77 1.62 -3.83 -13.71
CA VAL A 77 0.74 -3.50 -14.84
C VAL A 77 1.20 -2.22 -15.54
N GLU A 78 1.54 -1.18 -14.76
CA GLU A 78 2.07 0.08 -15.28
C GLU A 78 3.40 -0.10 -16.01
N ALA A 79 4.36 -0.82 -15.40
CA ALA A 79 5.63 -1.15 -16.03
C ALA A 79 5.44 -1.94 -17.33
N ARG A 80 4.53 -2.92 -17.36
CA ARG A 80 4.21 -3.68 -18.58
C ARG A 80 3.59 -2.80 -19.66
N PHE A 81 2.70 -1.88 -19.28
CA PHE A 81 2.10 -0.91 -20.19
C PHE A 81 3.17 0.01 -20.80
N LEU A 82 4.03 0.62 -19.96
CA LEU A 82 5.12 1.49 -20.41
C LEU A 82 6.11 0.75 -21.31
N MET A 83 6.46 -0.50 -20.99
CA MET A 83 7.30 -1.34 -21.86
C MET A 83 6.64 -1.58 -23.22
N SER A 84 5.34 -1.88 -23.25
CA SER A 84 4.59 -2.08 -24.49
C SER A 84 4.52 -0.80 -25.32
N GLU A 85 4.31 0.35 -24.67
CA GLU A 85 4.28 1.65 -25.32
C GLU A 85 5.65 1.99 -25.92
N LEU A 86 6.73 1.82 -25.15
CA LEU A 86 8.09 2.08 -25.58
C LEU A 86 8.52 1.18 -26.76
N THR A 87 8.24 -0.13 -26.69
CA THR A 87 8.61 -1.09 -27.75
C THR A 87 7.75 -0.94 -29.00
N GLY A 88 6.50 -0.49 -28.86
CA GLY A 88 5.60 -0.20 -29.97
C GLY A 88 5.82 1.18 -30.61
N MET A 89 6.54 2.08 -29.94
CA MET A 89 6.74 3.45 -30.40
C MET A 89 7.64 3.47 -31.65
N ARG A 90 7.07 3.94 -32.77
CA ARG A 90 7.77 4.14 -34.04
C ARG A 90 7.72 5.61 -34.43
N TYR A 91 8.76 6.08 -35.12
CA TYR A 91 8.73 7.42 -35.69
C TYR A 91 7.74 7.45 -36.86
N ASP A 92 6.76 8.35 -36.78
CA ASP A 92 5.65 8.49 -37.73
C ASP A 92 5.94 9.53 -38.83
N GLY A 93 7.12 10.16 -38.80
CA GLY A 93 7.48 11.25 -39.70
C GLY A 93 6.81 12.59 -39.37
N LEU A 94 6.00 12.65 -38.32
CA LEU A 94 5.33 13.87 -37.86
C LEU A 94 6.14 14.52 -36.73
N GLY A 95 6.46 15.80 -36.91
CA GLY A 95 7.32 16.54 -35.99
C GLY A 95 8.80 16.16 -36.07
N GLY A 96 9.60 16.72 -35.17
CA GLY A 96 11.06 16.56 -35.18
C GLY A 96 11.55 15.25 -34.57
N VAL A 97 12.62 14.68 -35.12
CA VAL A 97 13.32 13.50 -34.57
C VAL A 97 13.73 13.72 -33.10
N LYS A 98 14.16 14.94 -32.75
CA LYS A 98 14.49 15.31 -31.37
C LYS A 98 13.29 15.11 -30.42
N GLU A 99 12.10 15.50 -30.84
CA GLU A 99 10.86 15.36 -30.07
C GLU A 99 10.51 13.88 -29.86
N HIS A 100 10.71 13.06 -30.89
CA HIS A 100 10.53 11.62 -30.80
C HIS A 100 11.48 10.98 -29.78
N ILE A 101 12.78 11.32 -29.86
CA ILE A 101 13.79 10.82 -28.92
C ILE A 101 13.46 11.24 -27.48
N LEU A 102 13.06 12.50 -27.26
CA LEU A 102 12.69 12.98 -25.92
C LEU A 102 11.48 12.22 -25.35
N ARG A 103 10.48 11.90 -26.18
CA ARG A 103 9.34 11.08 -25.76
C ARG A 103 9.75 9.65 -25.38
N MET A 104 10.65 9.03 -26.13
CA MET A 104 11.18 7.71 -25.78
C MET A 104 11.96 7.74 -24.46
N ILE A 105 12.83 8.75 -24.26
CA ILE A 105 13.58 8.93 -23.01
C ILE A 105 12.62 9.17 -21.84
N HIS A 106 11.55 9.93 -22.04
CA HIS A 106 10.54 10.16 -21.01
C HIS A 106 9.84 8.86 -20.58
N LEU A 107 9.42 8.02 -21.52
CA LEU A 107 8.85 6.71 -21.19
C LEU A 107 9.86 5.81 -20.47
N GLN A 108 11.10 5.79 -20.93
CA GLN A 108 12.18 5.05 -20.27
C GLN A 108 12.42 5.54 -18.83
N SER A 109 12.31 6.85 -18.56
CA SER A 109 12.49 7.40 -17.21
C SER A 109 11.40 6.99 -16.21
N LYS A 110 10.28 6.48 -16.71
CA LYS A 110 9.14 6.01 -15.89
C LYS A 110 9.15 4.49 -15.66
N LEU A 111 10.05 3.76 -16.33
CA LEU A 111 10.30 2.33 -16.14
C LEU A 111 11.27 2.10 -14.98
#